data_AF-A0A814MVP4-F1
#
_entry.id   AF-A0A814MVP4-F1
#
_cell.length_a   1.000
_cell.length_b   1.000
_cell.length_c   1.000
_cell.angle_alpha   90.00
_cell.angle_beta   90.00
_cell.angle_gamma   90.00
#
_symmetry.space_group_name_H-M   'P 1'
#
loop_
_entity.id
_entity.type
_entity.pdbx_description
1 polymer ?
#
loop_
_entity_poly.entity_id
_entity_poly.type
_entity_poly.pdbx_seq_one_letter_code
_entity_poly.pdbx_strand_id
1 'polypeptide(L)'
;MNCAICMTTSSIPYHCCTNDKHCLCESCCINIISSIINNGKIALLLSNKIPCYICNEKFQYNDLPQNLQSDLNNILLTIPKTSKQPQSIQEFNYYYNEFNQLRHCITNKKFIFLTQRHYELLGKAIEIYIQTLIKSNPWNYEEIWLPINDNNQNQEKVNIFISNDFRTNTNGCLILIQGCGVVRAGQWSRSCCINESLDIGGIDY
;
A
#
# COMPACT_ATOMS: atom_id res chain seq x y z
N MET A 1 26.78 -27.08 -8.64
CA MET A 1 27.31 -26.63 -7.31
C MET A 1 26.22 -26.93 -6.27
N ASN A 2 26.57 -27.25 -5.01
CA ASN A 2 25.55 -27.59 -4.00
C ASN A 2 25.01 -26.33 -3.35
N CYS A 3 23.69 -26.25 -3.20
CA CYS A 3 23.04 -25.18 -2.47
C CYS A 3 23.55 -25.12 -1.03
N ALA A 4 23.95 -23.93 -0.57
CA ALA A 4 24.48 -23.73 0.78
C ALA A 4 23.45 -23.97 1.90
N ILE A 5 22.16 -24.07 1.57
CA ILE A 5 21.06 -24.23 2.53
C ILE A 5 20.52 -25.66 2.55
N CYS A 6 20.01 -26.15 1.42
CA CYS A 6 19.38 -27.46 1.35
C CYS A 6 20.30 -28.57 0.83
N MET A 7 21.57 -28.25 0.52
CA MET A 7 22.59 -29.18 0.02
C MET A 7 22.26 -29.85 -1.33
N THR A 8 21.15 -29.50 -1.97
CA THR A 8 20.80 -30.06 -3.29
C THR A 8 21.75 -29.54 -4.36
N THR A 9 22.13 -30.41 -5.28
CA THR A 9 22.94 -30.03 -6.45
C THR A 9 22.06 -29.28 -7.45
N SER A 10 22.44 -28.04 -7.78
CA SER A 10 21.78 -27.25 -8.81
C SER A 10 22.66 -27.18 -10.07
N SER A 11 22.02 -27.32 -11.23
CA SER A 11 22.63 -27.10 -12.55
C SER A 11 22.88 -25.63 -12.84
N ILE A 12 22.08 -24.74 -12.22
CA ILE A 12 22.19 -23.29 -12.35
C ILE A 12 22.17 -22.70 -10.92
N PRO A 13 23.33 -22.66 -10.24
CA PRO A 13 23.44 -22.07 -8.91
C PRO A 13 23.36 -20.54 -8.98
N TYR A 14 22.60 -19.93 -8.07
CA TYR A 14 22.51 -18.47 -7.94
C TYR A 14 23.57 -17.97 -6.97
N HIS A 15 24.45 -17.10 -7.44
CA HIS A 15 25.55 -16.55 -6.65
C HIS A 15 25.06 -15.29 -5.90
N CYS A 16 24.88 -15.42 -4.59
CA CYS A 16 24.43 -14.31 -3.74
C CYS A 16 25.59 -13.45 -3.20
N CYS A 17 26.84 -13.72 -3.58
CA CYS A 17 28.03 -12.96 -3.23
C CYS A 17 29.25 -13.46 -4.03
N THR A 18 30.41 -12.84 -3.84
CA THR A 18 31.68 -13.29 -4.46
C THR A 18 32.16 -14.67 -4.00
N ASN A 19 31.66 -15.19 -2.88
CA ASN A 19 31.98 -16.54 -2.41
C ASN A 19 31.09 -17.61 -3.05
N ASP A 20 31.68 -18.42 -3.94
CA ASP A 20 30.99 -19.52 -4.65
C ASP A 20 30.37 -20.58 -3.73
N LYS A 21 30.88 -20.74 -2.50
CA LYS A 21 30.30 -21.67 -1.52
C LYS A 21 28.96 -21.20 -0.96
N HIS A 22 28.57 -19.95 -1.19
CA HIS A 22 27.31 -19.38 -0.73
C HIS A 22 26.23 -19.38 -1.83
N CYS A 23 26.42 -20.14 -2.90
CA CYS A 23 25.41 -20.24 -3.93
C CYS A 23 24.15 -20.96 -3.45
N LEU A 24 23.01 -20.56 -4.00
CA LEU A 24 21.70 -21.10 -3.66
C LEU A 24 21.07 -21.79 -4.87
N CYS A 25 20.29 -22.84 -4.63
CA CYS A 25 19.34 -23.31 -5.65
C CYS A 25 18.16 -22.34 -5.76
N GLU A 26 17.44 -22.40 -6.87
CA GLU A 26 16.33 -21.50 -7.17
C GLU A 26 15.28 -21.45 -6.04
N SER A 27 14.86 -22.60 -5.54
CA SER A 27 13.84 -22.69 -4.48
C SER A 27 14.30 -22.05 -3.17
N CYS A 28 15.56 -22.23 -2.77
CA CYS A 28 16.09 -21.58 -1.56
C CYS A 28 16.22 -20.07 -1.74
N CYS A 29 16.64 -19.61 -2.92
CA CYS A 29 16.69 -18.20 -3.25
C CYS A 29 15.29 -17.56 -3.18
N ILE A 30 14.29 -18.18 -3.82
CA ILE A 30 12.88 -17.76 -3.75
C ILE A 30 12.41 -17.68 -2.31
N ASN A 31 12.62 -18.73 -1.51
CA ASN A 31 12.14 -18.74 -0.12
C ASN A 31 12.75 -17.63 0.73
N ILE A 32 14.05 -17.35 0.59
CA ILE A 32 14.71 -16.25 1.33
C ILE A 32 14.13 -14.91 0.91
N ILE A 33 14.06 -14.64 -0.39
CA ILE A 33 13.59 -13.35 -0.88
C ILE A 33 12.10 -13.16 -0.58
N SER A 34 11.26 -14.17 -0.79
CA SER A 34 9.85 -14.15 -0.38
C SER A 34 9.69 -13.92 1.12
N SER A 35 10.56 -14.48 1.96
CA SER A 35 10.56 -14.19 3.39
C SER A 35 10.92 -12.74 3.70
N ILE A 36 11.91 -12.16 3.01
CA ILE A 36 12.28 -10.74 3.16
C ILE A 36 11.11 -9.83 2.74
N ILE A 37 10.43 -10.16 1.64
CA ILE A 37 9.26 -9.45 1.12
C ILE A 37 8.12 -9.50 2.14
N ASN A 38 7.74 -10.70 2.59
CA ASN A 38 6.61 -10.90 3.49
C ASN A 38 6.85 -10.30 4.88
N ASN A 39 8.11 -10.21 5.32
CA ASN A 39 8.48 -9.60 6.60
C ASN A 39 8.64 -8.07 6.53
N GLY A 40 8.24 -7.41 5.43
CA GLY A 40 8.28 -5.95 5.30
C GLY A 40 9.70 -5.35 5.26
N LYS A 41 10.73 -6.18 5.01
CA LYS A 41 12.14 -5.75 4.93
C LYS A 41 12.53 -5.31 3.51
N ILE A 42 11.56 -4.93 2.68
CA ILE A 42 11.76 -4.56 1.27
C ILE A 42 12.57 -3.27 1.13
N ALA A 43 12.61 -2.41 2.15
CA ALA A 43 13.50 -1.25 2.16
C ALA A 43 14.98 -1.63 1.88
N LEU A 44 15.40 -2.85 2.25
CA LEU A 44 16.72 -3.38 1.90
C LEU A 44 16.86 -3.62 0.38
N LEU A 45 15.80 -4.12 -0.26
CA LEU A 45 15.73 -4.42 -1.70
C LEU A 45 15.67 -3.14 -2.55
N LEU A 46 15.09 -2.04 -2.03
CA LEU A 46 15.05 -0.73 -2.69
C LEU A 46 16.45 -0.12 -2.93
N SER A 47 17.50 -0.62 -2.27
CA SER A 47 18.88 -0.19 -2.49
C SER A 47 19.56 -0.81 -3.72
N ASN A 48 18.81 -1.58 -4.52
CA ASN A 48 19.28 -2.40 -5.64
C ASN A 48 20.35 -3.43 -5.27
N LYS A 49 20.52 -3.66 -3.97
CA LYS A 49 21.55 -4.51 -3.38
C LYS A 49 20.93 -5.38 -2.31
N ILE A 50 21.08 -6.68 -2.46
CA ILE A 50 20.49 -7.67 -1.55
C ILE A 50 21.61 -8.27 -0.71
N PRO A 51 21.46 -8.38 0.62
CA PRO A 51 22.46 -9.03 1.44
C PRO A 51 22.43 -10.55 1.23
N CYS A 52 23.60 -11.15 1.07
CA CYS A 52 23.79 -12.59 1.16
C CYS A 52 23.31 -13.10 2.52
N TYR A 53 22.52 -14.17 2.52
CA TYR A 53 21.97 -14.76 3.75
C TYR A 53 23.06 -15.29 4.71
N ILE A 54 24.25 -15.60 4.19
CA ILE A 54 25.34 -16.24 4.96
C ILE A 54 26.37 -15.20 5.44
N CYS A 55 26.91 -14.39 4.53
CA CYS A 55 27.99 -13.44 4.86
C CYS A 55 27.57 -11.97 4.88
N ASN A 56 26.31 -11.65 4.55
CA ASN A 56 25.77 -10.29 4.48
C ASN A 56 26.43 -9.38 3.42
N GLU A 57 27.29 -9.94 2.55
CA GLU A 57 27.83 -9.24 1.38
C GLU A 57 26.70 -8.90 0.40
N LYS A 58 26.74 -7.71 -0.17
CA LYS A 58 25.67 -7.19 -1.03
C LYS A 58 25.89 -7.58 -2.49
N PHE A 59 24.91 -8.23 -3.11
CA PHE A 59 24.91 -8.57 -4.55
C PHE A 59 23.81 -7.83 -5.32
N GLN A 60 23.86 -7.85 -6.65
CA GLN A 60 22.95 -7.08 -7.49
C GLN A 60 21.61 -7.79 -7.66
N TYR A 61 20.55 -6.99 -7.71
CA TYR A 61 19.19 -7.45 -7.95
C TYR A 61 19.03 -8.31 -9.23
N ASN A 62 19.75 -7.98 -10.30
CA ASN A 62 19.66 -8.64 -11.59
C ASN A 62 20.16 -10.10 -11.57
N ASP A 63 20.87 -10.49 -10.51
CA ASP A 63 21.39 -11.84 -10.34
C ASP A 63 20.35 -12.81 -9.75
N LEU A 64 19.14 -12.33 -9.43
CA LEU A 64 18.05 -13.15 -8.91
C LEU A 64 17.35 -13.99 -10.00
N PRO A 65 16.63 -15.08 -9.60
CA PRO A 65 15.63 -15.73 -10.44
C PRO A 65 14.64 -14.76 -11.10
N GLN A 66 14.28 -15.00 -12.37
CA GLN A 66 13.44 -14.09 -13.17
C GLN A 66 12.06 -13.83 -12.55
N ASN A 67 11.45 -14.85 -11.93
CA ASN A 67 10.17 -14.71 -11.24
C ASN A 67 10.25 -13.72 -10.06
N LEU A 68 11.34 -13.74 -9.28
CA LEU A 68 11.56 -12.79 -8.20
C LEU A 68 11.81 -11.37 -8.73
N GLN A 69 12.55 -11.25 -9.82
CA GLN A 69 12.73 -9.95 -10.48
C GLN A 69 11.38 -9.38 -10.94
N SER A 70 10.49 -10.21 -11.48
CA SER A 70 9.14 -9.77 -11.86
C SER A 70 8.34 -9.29 -10.65
N ASP A 71 8.33 -10.07 -9.55
CA ASP A 71 7.63 -9.71 -8.32
C ASP A 71 8.12 -8.39 -7.72
N LEU A 72 9.43 -8.20 -7.67
CA LEU A 72 10.04 -7.00 -7.12
C LEU A 72 9.86 -5.78 -8.03
N ASN A 73 9.92 -5.96 -9.36
CA ASN A 73 9.58 -4.89 -10.30
C ASN A 73 8.13 -4.43 -10.10
N ASN A 74 7.18 -5.36 -9.92
CA ASN A 74 5.80 -5.03 -9.61
C ASN A 74 5.66 -4.26 -8.30
N ILE A 75 6.41 -4.61 -7.25
CA ILE A 75 6.44 -3.85 -6.00
C ILE A 75 6.96 -2.44 -6.22
N LEU A 76 8.03 -2.26 -7.00
CA LEU A 76 8.60 -0.94 -7.31
C LEU A 76 7.63 -0.04 -8.07
N LEU A 77 6.76 -0.62 -8.91
CA LEU A 77 5.69 0.13 -9.58
C LEU A 77 4.69 0.73 -8.59
N THR A 78 4.58 0.21 -7.37
CA THR A 78 3.70 0.80 -6.34
C THR A 78 4.25 2.07 -5.70
N ILE A 79 5.47 2.46 -6.03
CA ILE A 79 6.11 3.69 -5.54
C ILE A 79 5.81 4.80 -6.55
N PRO A 80 5.04 5.83 -6.18
CA PRO A 80 4.74 6.94 -7.07
C PRO A 80 6.02 7.65 -7.50
N LYS A 81 6.16 7.87 -8.82
CA LYS A 81 7.36 8.51 -9.40
C LYS A 81 7.30 10.05 -9.34
N THR A 82 6.17 10.62 -8.94
CA THR A 82 5.92 12.06 -8.97
C THR A 82 6.46 12.73 -7.70
N SER A 83 7.03 13.93 -7.86
CA SER A 83 7.41 14.78 -6.72
C SER A 83 6.20 15.46 -6.06
N LYS A 84 5.06 15.47 -6.74
CA LYS A 84 3.77 15.94 -6.22
C LYS A 84 3.14 14.89 -5.33
N GLN A 85 2.34 15.32 -4.38
CA GLN A 85 1.59 14.39 -3.52
C GLN A 85 0.59 13.60 -4.39
N PRO A 86 0.64 12.25 -4.37
CA PRO A 86 -0.29 11.41 -5.13
C PRO A 86 -1.74 11.69 -4.75
N GLN A 87 -2.64 11.63 -5.73
CA GLN A 87 -4.06 11.99 -5.57
C GLN A 87 -5.00 10.80 -5.76
N SER A 88 -4.48 9.63 -6.18
CA SER A 88 -5.31 8.45 -6.46
C SER A 88 -4.58 7.16 -6.09
N ILE A 89 -5.35 6.10 -5.80
CA ILE A 89 -4.80 4.77 -5.48
C ILE A 89 -4.13 4.12 -6.72
N GLN A 90 -4.56 4.51 -7.91
CA GLN A 90 -4.03 4.04 -9.19
C GLN A 90 -2.59 4.52 -9.43
N GLU A 91 -2.20 5.68 -8.89
CA GLU A 91 -0.80 6.14 -8.92
C GLU A 91 0.15 5.22 -8.13
N PHE A 92 -0.39 4.38 -7.24
CA PHE A 92 0.34 3.33 -6.52
C PHE A 92 0.14 1.94 -7.15
N ASN A 93 -0.45 1.87 -8.35
CA ASN A 93 -0.84 0.60 -8.99
C ASN A 93 -1.74 -0.27 -8.10
N TYR A 94 -2.67 0.35 -7.37
CA TYR A 94 -3.71 -0.36 -6.64
C TYR A 94 -5.11 0.02 -7.13
N TYR A 95 -6.05 -0.90 -6.90
CA TYR A 95 -7.49 -0.72 -7.05
C TYR A 95 -8.23 -1.47 -5.95
N TYR A 96 -9.49 -1.13 -5.69
CA TYR A 96 -10.39 -1.97 -4.89
C TYR A 96 -11.14 -2.92 -5.82
N ASN A 97 -11.06 -4.22 -5.53
CA ASN A 97 -11.74 -5.25 -6.32
C ASN A 97 -13.23 -5.36 -5.97
N GLU A 98 -13.92 -6.33 -6.59
CA GLU A 98 -15.34 -6.63 -6.37
C GLU A 98 -15.70 -7.04 -4.94
N PHE A 99 -14.71 -7.39 -4.13
CA PHE A 99 -14.85 -7.70 -2.70
C PHE A 99 -14.41 -6.52 -1.80
N ASN A 100 -14.26 -5.33 -2.37
CA ASN A 100 -13.79 -4.12 -1.69
C ASN A 100 -12.41 -4.25 -1.04
N GLN A 101 -11.55 -5.11 -1.59
CA GLN A 101 -10.20 -5.35 -1.08
C GLN A 101 -9.16 -4.64 -1.94
N LEU A 102 -8.17 -4.00 -1.32
CA LEU A 102 -7.11 -3.30 -2.05
C LEU A 102 -6.16 -4.30 -2.71
N ARG A 103 -6.02 -4.25 -4.04
CA ARG A 103 -5.27 -5.23 -4.84
C ARG A 103 -4.37 -4.54 -5.85
N HIS A 104 -3.17 -5.11 -6.04
CA HIS A 104 -2.23 -4.61 -7.04
C HIS A 104 -2.79 -4.81 -8.45
N CYS A 105 -2.76 -3.78 -9.29
CA CYS A 105 -3.40 -3.77 -10.61
C CYS A 105 -2.93 -4.88 -11.55
N ILE A 106 -1.68 -5.35 -11.42
CA ILE A 106 -1.10 -6.35 -12.33
C ILE A 106 -1.14 -7.76 -11.73
N THR A 107 -0.81 -7.87 -10.44
CA THR A 107 -0.58 -9.19 -9.80
C THR A 107 -1.76 -9.64 -8.96
N ASN A 108 -2.74 -8.77 -8.72
CA ASN A 108 -3.85 -8.99 -7.80
C ASN A 108 -3.40 -9.41 -6.38
N LYS A 109 -2.15 -9.11 -6.00
CA LYS A 109 -1.62 -9.39 -4.65
C LYS A 109 -2.07 -8.29 -3.67
N LYS A 110 -2.07 -8.63 -2.38
CA LYS A 110 -2.34 -7.70 -1.28
C LYS A 110 -1.27 -6.61 -1.19
N PHE A 111 -1.58 -5.55 -0.45
CA PHE A 111 -0.61 -4.51 -0.08
C PHE A 111 0.61 -5.11 0.63
N ILE A 112 1.78 -4.53 0.36
CA ILE A 112 3.02 -4.87 1.06
C ILE A 112 3.61 -3.59 1.64
N PHE A 113 3.91 -3.60 2.94
CA PHE A 113 4.53 -2.47 3.61
C PHE A 113 5.98 -2.28 3.16
N LEU A 114 6.28 -1.08 2.63
CA LEU A 114 7.64 -0.70 2.19
C LEU A 114 8.31 0.24 3.18
N THR A 115 7.66 1.36 3.46
CA THR A 115 8.13 2.40 4.38
C THR A 115 6.92 3.13 4.99
N GLN A 116 7.14 3.79 6.12
CA GLN A 116 6.11 4.62 6.75
C GLN A 116 5.60 5.71 5.79
N ARG A 117 6.52 6.38 5.07
CA ARG A 117 6.16 7.42 4.09
C ARG A 117 5.27 6.87 2.96
N HIS A 118 5.60 5.69 2.42
CA HIS A 118 4.80 5.06 1.37
C HIS A 118 3.39 4.71 1.88
N TYR A 119 3.30 4.14 3.09
CA TYR A 119 2.04 3.83 3.75
C TYR A 119 1.18 5.07 4.00
N GLU A 120 1.78 6.18 4.45
CA GLU A 120 1.07 7.44 4.68
C GLU A 120 0.55 8.06 3.38
N LEU A 121 1.36 8.06 2.32
CA LEU A 121 0.95 8.60 1.02
C LEU A 121 -0.19 7.77 0.42
N LEU A 122 -0.12 6.44 0.49
CA LEU A 122 -1.21 5.56 0.05
C LEU A 122 -2.48 5.79 0.89
N GLY A 123 -2.32 5.98 2.21
CA GLY A 123 -3.42 6.28 3.12
C GLY A 123 -4.19 7.56 2.73
N LYS A 124 -3.49 8.61 2.27
CA LYS A 124 -4.12 9.84 1.76
C LYS A 124 -4.85 9.62 0.44
N ALA A 125 -4.30 8.80 -0.46
CA ALA A 125 -4.99 8.46 -1.70
C ALA A 125 -6.28 7.66 -1.45
N ILE A 126 -6.27 6.77 -0.46
CA ILE A 126 -7.45 6.01 -0.03
C ILE A 126 -8.49 6.95 0.61
N GLU A 127 -8.07 7.93 1.40
CA GLU A 127 -8.97 8.96 1.95
C GLU A 127 -9.74 9.69 0.84
N ILE A 128 -9.03 10.15 -0.21
CA ILE A 128 -9.66 10.79 -1.38
C ILE A 128 -10.65 9.85 -2.07
N TYR A 129 -10.28 8.58 -2.23
CA TYR A 129 -11.13 7.56 -2.83
C TYR A 129 -12.43 7.37 -2.04
N ILE A 130 -12.33 7.18 -0.71
CA ILE A 130 -13.48 6.99 0.18
C ILE A 130 -14.39 8.23 0.18
N GLN A 131 -13.84 9.44 0.25
CA GLN A 131 -14.65 10.67 0.18
C GLN A 131 -15.33 10.84 -1.18
N THR A 132 -14.71 10.35 -2.26
CA THR A 132 -15.35 10.30 -3.58
C THR A 132 -16.53 9.32 -3.59
N LEU A 133 -16.39 8.17 -2.91
CA LEU A 133 -17.49 7.21 -2.74
C LEU A 133 -18.66 7.81 -1.97
N ILE A 134 -18.41 8.47 -0.83
CA ILE A 134 -19.45 9.14 -0.01
C ILE A 134 -20.28 10.14 -0.84
N LYS A 135 -19.64 10.85 -1.76
CA LYS A 135 -20.30 11.81 -2.66
C LYS A 135 -21.06 11.15 -3.81
N SER A 136 -20.84 9.86 -4.04
CA SER A 136 -21.42 9.08 -5.14
C SER A 136 -22.61 8.25 -4.66
N ASN A 137 -23.34 7.67 -5.61
CA ASN A 137 -24.42 6.72 -5.32
C ASN A 137 -23.87 5.50 -4.55
N PRO A 138 -24.58 5.00 -3.51
CA PRO A 138 -25.93 5.37 -3.08
C PRO A 138 -26.02 6.50 -2.06
N TRP A 139 -24.91 6.90 -1.43
CA TRP A 139 -24.96 7.84 -0.32
C TRP A 139 -25.29 9.27 -0.77
N ASN A 140 -24.61 9.75 -1.82
CA ASN A 140 -24.81 11.08 -2.39
C ASN A 140 -24.74 12.20 -1.33
N TYR A 141 -23.77 12.14 -0.41
CA TYR A 141 -23.61 13.16 0.63
C TYR A 141 -23.02 14.43 0.02
N GLU A 142 -23.44 15.58 0.52
CA GLU A 142 -22.89 16.88 0.16
C GLU A 142 -21.64 17.16 0.99
N GLU A 143 -20.55 17.58 0.33
CA GLU A 143 -19.32 18.03 1.00
C GLU A 143 -19.39 19.53 1.28
N ILE A 144 -19.28 19.92 2.54
CA ILE A 144 -19.25 21.31 2.98
C ILE A 144 -17.91 21.62 3.63
N TRP A 145 -17.29 22.72 3.23
CA TRP A 145 -16.05 23.20 3.83
C TRP A 145 -16.33 24.24 4.91
N LEU A 146 -15.74 24.04 6.09
CA LEU A 146 -15.83 24.95 7.22
C LEU A 146 -14.51 25.72 7.40
N PRO A 147 -14.57 27.02 7.76
CA PRO A 147 -15.79 27.82 7.89
C PRO A 147 -16.39 28.19 6.50
N ILE A 148 -17.72 28.30 6.44
CA ILE A 148 -18.48 28.45 5.17
C ILE A 148 -18.18 29.78 4.46
N ASN A 149 -17.85 30.83 5.21
CA ASN A 149 -17.63 32.19 4.70
C ASN A 149 -16.21 32.67 5.02
N ASP A 150 -15.21 32.01 4.44
CA ASP A 150 -13.82 32.31 4.73
C ASP A 150 -13.16 33.17 3.65
N ASN A 151 -12.90 34.44 3.99
CA ASN A 151 -12.12 35.38 3.19
C ASN A 151 -10.61 35.28 3.47
N ASN A 152 -10.19 34.51 4.48
CA ASN A 152 -8.81 34.39 4.90
C ASN A 152 -8.20 33.09 4.38
N GLN A 153 -7.38 33.19 3.32
CA GLN A 153 -6.72 32.03 2.72
C GLN A 153 -5.78 31.27 3.67
N ASN A 154 -5.40 31.86 4.81
CA ASN A 154 -4.46 31.27 5.76
C ASN A 154 -5.14 30.48 6.90
N GLN A 155 -6.47 30.42 6.96
CA GLN A 155 -7.15 29.65 7.99
C GLN A 155 -7.25 28.16 7.61
N GLU A 156 -7.05 27.27 8.59
CA GLU A 156 -7.25 25.83 8.40
C GLU A 156 -8.72 25.54 8.11
N LYS A 157 -8.97 24.78 7.04
CA LYS A 157 -10.30 24.36 6.63
C LYS A 157 -10.48 22.87 6.87
N VAL A 158 -11.70 22.50 7.23
CA VAL A 158 -12.11 21.10 7.37
C VAL A 158 -13.35 20.86 6.53
N ASN A 159 -13.41 19.72 5.86
CA ASN A 159 -14.63 19.29 5.20
C ASN A 159 -15.49 18.47 6.15
N ILE A 160 -16.79 18.59 5.97
CA ILE A 160 -17.81 17.73 6.55
C ILE A 160 -18.65 17.16 5.41
N PHE A 161 -19.30 16.03 5.67
CA PHE A 161 -20.21 15.39 4.73
C PHE A 161 -21.58 15.27 5.37
N ILE A 162 -22.61 15.78 4.69
CA ILE A 162 -23.99 15.79 5.21
C ILE A 162 -24.91 15.00 4.27
N SER A 163 -25.94 14.36 4.83
CA SER A 163 -26.98 13.73 4.03
C SER A 163 -27.84 14.78 3.31
N ASN A 164 -28.47 14.39 2.20
CA ASN A 164 -29.30 15.29 1.39
C ASN A 164 -30.49 15.91 2.15
N ASP A 165 -30.98 15.21 3.16
CA ASP A 165 -32.09 15.64 4.01
C ASP A 165 -31.63 16.35 5.29
N PHE A 166 -30.33 16.58 5.50
CA PHE A 166 -29.78 17.16 6.73
C PHE A 166 -30.49 18.45 7.19
N ARG A 167 -30.96 19.28 6.25
CA ARG A 167 -31.65 20.55 6.53
C ARG A 167 -33.16 20.42 6.74
N THR A 168 -33.76 19.33 6.29
CA THR A 168 -35.22 19.13 6.27
C THR A 168 -35.68 18.03 7.20
N ASN A 169 -34.78 17.15 7.64
CA ASN A 169 -35.07 16.02 8.52
C ASN A 169 -35.40 16.51 9.94
N THR A 170 -36.63 16.22 10.37
CA THR A 170 -37.15 16.58 11.70
C THR A 170 -37.02 15.46 12.74
N ASN A 171 -36.59 14.26 12.34
CA ASN A 171 -36.53 13.08 13.21
C ASN A 171 -35.26 13.02 14.07
N GLY A 172 -34.33 13.96 13.87
CA GLY A 172 -33.07 14.05 14.60
C GLY A 172 -31.85 13.98 13.68
N CYS A 173 -30.69 14.34 14.23
CA CYS A 173 -29.42 14.39 13.49
C CYS A 173 -28.36 13.57 14.23
N LEU A 174 -27.72 12.63 13.52
CA LEU A 174 -26.53 11.94 14.01
C LEU A 174 -25.29 12.71 13.55
N ILE A 175 -24.46 13.11 14.52
CA ILE A 175 -23.19 13.78 14.24
C ILE A 175 -22.05 12.81 14.59
N LEU A 176 -21.23 12.47 13.58
CA LEU A 176 -20.05 11.63 13.75
C LEU A 176 -18.80 12.49 13.69
N ILE A 177 -18.13 12.65 14.82
CA ILE A 177 -16.89 13.43 14.96
C ILE A 177 -15.72 12.45 15.08
N GLN A 178 -14.78 12.51 14.14
CA GLN A 178 -13.57 11.68 14.21
C GLN A 178 -12.59 12.26 15.25
N GLY A 179 -11.83 11.37 15.91
CA GLY A 179 -10.75 11.80 16.80
C GLY A 179 -9.59 12.47 16.05
N CYS A 180 -8.61 12.99 16.80
CA CYS A 180 -7.44 13.73 16.28
C CYS A 180 -6.43 12.90 15.46
N GLY A 181 -6.81 11.72 15.00
CA GLY A 181 -5.94 10.79 14.29
C GLY A 181 -5.96 10.96 12.78
N VAL A 182 -5.63 9.87 12.11
CA VAL A 182 -5.55 9.76 10.65
C VAL A 182 -6.87 9.34 10.00
N VAL A 183 -7.91 9.21 10.80
CA VAL A 183 -9.25 8.78 10.41
C VAL A 183 -10.02 10.00 9.91
N ARG A 184 -10.82 9.81 8.86
CA ARG A 184 -11.50 10.88 8.10
C ARG A 184 -12.92 10.43 7.81
N ALA A 185 -13.79 11.35 7.40
CA ALA A 185 -15.18 11.01 7.10
C ALA A 185 -15.27 9.81 6.13
N GLY A 186 -16.11 8.83 6.49
CA GLY A 186 -16.29 7.56 5.77
C GLY A 186 -15.17 6.54 5.94
N GLN A 187 -14.14 6.83 6.74
CA GLN A 187 -13.08 5.90 7.10
C GLN A 187 -13.13 5.68 8.61
N TRP A 188 -13.00 4.45 9.07
CA TRP A 188 -12.93 4.10 10.50
C TRP A 188 -11.59 3.47 10.88
N SER A 189 -10.92 2.81 9.93
CA SER A 189 -9.58 2.26 10.12
C SER A 189 -8.79 2.21 8.81
N ARG A 190 -7.72 2.99 8.74
CA ARG A 190 -6.78 2.98 7.61
C ARG A 190 -6.14 1.61 7.41
N SER A 191 -5.75 0.95 8.49
CA SER A 191 -5.13 -0.37 8.42
C SER A 191 -6.09 -1.39 7.81
N CYS A 192 -7.36 -1.35 8.19
CA CYS A 192 -8.38 -2.25 7.65
C CYS A 192 -8.65 -1.97 6.18
N CYS A 193 -8.79 -0.70 5.77
CA CYS A 193 -8.95 -0.34 4.36
C CYS A 193 -7.81 -0.88 3.47
N ILE A 194 -6.56 -0.86 3.98
CA ILE A 194 -5.39 -1.28 3.23
C ILE A 194 -5.22 -2.81 3.21
N ASN A 195 -5.43 -3.47 4.36
CA ASN A 195 -5.05 -4.87 4.54
C ASN A 195 -6.21 -5.87 4.41
N GLU A 196 -7.44 -5.41 4.68
CA GLU A 196 -8.65 -6.24 4.72
C GLU A 196 -9.62 -5.85 3.60
N SER A 197 -10.53 -4.91 3.85
CA SER A 197 -11.51 -4.37 2.89
C SER A 197 -12.06 -3.01 3.32
N LEU A 198 -12.77 -2.33 2.42
CA LEU A 198 -13.54 -1.12 2.76
C LEU A 198 -14.72 -1.44 3.68
N ASP A 199 -15.36 -2.59 3.56
CA ASP A 199 -16.50 -2.96 4.42
C ASP A 199 -16.11 -2.97 5.91
N ILE A 200 -14.86 -3.33 6.21
CA ILE A 200 -14.34 -3.38 7.59
C ILE A 200 -13.75 -2.03 8.02
N GLY A 201 -13.07 -1.33 7.12
CA GLY A 201 -12.27 -0.15 7.45
C GLY A 201 -12.87 1.20 7.08
N GLY A 202 -13.91 1.20 6.25
CA GLY A 202 -14.39 2.33 5.49
C GLY A 202 -15.90 2.42 5.46
N ILE A 203 -16.44 2.95 4.38
CA ILE A 203 -17.88 3.02 4.19
C ILE A 203 -18.38 1.65 3.73
N ASP A 204 -19.37 1.14 4.47
CA ASP A 204 -20.00 -0.14 4.20
C ASP A 204 -21.06 0.03 3.11
N TYR A 205 -21.06 -0.85 2.11
CA TYR A 205 -21.97 -0.83 0.96
C TYR A 205 -23.33 -1.46 1.28
#